data_AF-A0ABD4XF96-F1
#
_entry.id   AF-A0ABD4XF96-F1
#
_cell.length_a   1.000
_cell.length_b   1.000
_cell.length_c   1.000
_cell.angle_alpha   90.00
_cell.angle_beta   90.00
_cell.angle_gamma   90.00
#
_symmetry.space_group_name_H-M   'P 1'
#
loop_
_entity.id
_entity.type
_entity.pdbx_description
1 polymer ?
#
loop_
_entity_poly.entity_id
_entity_poly.type
_entity_poly.pdbx_seq_one_letter_code
_entity_poly.pdbx_strand_id
1 'polypeptide(L)'
;MTKEEKRLDRLNELLFALPVDNMPMTLSELDGYVTGVLACPEMIPPSEWLPEVWGETGDAQFPDQKAAEETIGAVMEHYNSVAGTMTRSLWIEPIYEVDPNSDETLWEPWVDGFTRAMRLRPEAWENLLDLADGETRATMIFMMALQDIYTPHFPSKALISLS
;
A
#
# COMPACT_ATOMS: atom_id res chain seq x y z
N MET A 1 5.16 -8.28 23.81
CA MET A 1 4.73 -7.33 22.80
C MET A 1 5.66 -6.12 22.79
N THR A 2 6.39 -5.91 21.69
CA THR A 2 7.30 -4.78 21.47
C THR A 2 6.54 -3.46 21.33
N LYS A 3 7.25 -2.32 21.32
CA LYS A 3 6.61 -1.01 21.07
C LYS A 3 6.00 -0.95 19.66
N GLU A 4 6.67 -1.56 18.69
CA GLU A 4 6.24 -1.57 17.29
C GLU A 4 4.99 -2.43 17.10
N GLU A 5 4.96 -3.63 17.66
CA GLU A 5 3.77 -4.50 17.65
C GLU A 5 2.54 -3.78 18.21
N LYS A 6 2.67 -3.10 19.37
CA LYS A 6 1.57 -2.31 19.95
C LYS A 6 1.07 -1.20 19.04
N ARG A 7 1.98 -0.57 18.27
CA ARG A 7 1.66 0.53 17.35
C ARG A 7 0.89 -0.01 16.15
N LEU A 8 1.34 -1.13 15.59
CA LEU A 8 0.70 -1.80 14.47
C LEU A 8 -0.66 -2.38 14.85
N ASP A 9 -0.78 -3.01 16.03
CA ASP A 9 -2.07 -3.49 16.56
C ASP A 9 -3.08 -2.35 16.65
N ARG A 10 -2.66 -1.21 17.21
CA ARG A 10 -3.52 -0.01 17.31
C ARG A 10 -3.94 0.51 15.94
N LEU A 11 -3.01 0.58 14.99
CA LEU A 11 -3.33 1.01 13.63
C LEU A 11 -4.34 0.07 12.96
N ASN A 12 -4.15 -1.24 13.11
CA ASN A 12 -5.06 -2.24 12.59
C ASN A 12 -6.47 -2.09 13.18
N GLU A 13 -6.58 -1.90 14.50
CA GLU A 13 -7.86 -1.65 15.17
C GLU A 13 -8.56 -0.38 14.65
N LEU A 14 -7.81 0.70 14.40
CA LEU A 14 -8.35 1.96 13.89
C LEU A 14 -8.85 1.82 12.44
N LEU A 15 -8.11 1.12 11.58
CA LEU A 15 -8.54 0.83 10.20
C LEU A 15 -9.78 -0.08 10.20
N PHE A 16 -9.82 -1.10 11.05
CA PHE A 16 -10.97 -2.01 11.17
C PHE A 16 -12.24 -1.32 11.69
N ALA A 17 -12.11 -0.22 12.41
CA ALA A 17 -13.24 0.56 12.92
C ALA A 17 -13.91 1.44 11.85
N LEU A 18 -13.30 1.60 10.67
CA LEU A 18 -13.87 2.35 9.55
C LEU A 18 -15.07 1.60 8.92
N PRO A 19 -16.01 2.30 8.27
CA PRO A 19 -17.15 1.66 7.64
C PRO A 19 -16.74 0.69 6.52
N VAL A 20 -17.01 -0.59 6.72
CA VAL A 20 -16.62 -1.68 5.79
C VAL A 20 -17.22 -1.51 4.40
N ASP A 21 -18.40 -0.90 4.30
CA ASP A 21 -19.07 -0.64 3.00
C ASP A 21 -18.26 0.28 2.08
N ASN A 22 -17.32 1.07 2.63
CA ASN A 22 -16.43 1.92 1.84
C ASN A 22 -15.18 1.17 1.35
N MET A 23 -14.95 -0.06 1.84
CA MET A 23 -13.75 -0.86 1.59
C MET A 23 -12.44 -0.12 1.93
N PRO A 24 -12.27 0.31 3.20
CA PRO A 24 -11.00 0.90 3.66
C PRO A 24 -9.86 -0.11 3.54
N MET A 25 -8.63 0.40 3.41
CA MET A 25 -7.45 -0.45 3.35
C MET A 25 -7.26 -1.23 4.66
N THR A 26 -6.83 -2.48 4.53
CA THR A 26 -6.32 -3.24 5.67
C THR A 26 -4.91 -2.76 6.07
N LEU A 27 -4.36 -3.26 7.19
CA LEU A 27 -2.99 -2.92 7.58
C LEU A 27 -1.97 -3.37 6.54
N SER A 28 -2.12 -4.58 5.99
CA SER A 28 -1.18 -5.11 4.99
C SER A 28 -1.27 -4.32 3.68
N GLU A 29 -2.48 -3.98 3.24
CA GLU A 29 -2.70 -3.15 2.07
C GLU A 29 -2.13 -1.73 2.24
N LEU A 30 -2.35 -1.11 3.41
CA LEU A 30 -1.80 0.20 3.73
C LEU A 30 -0.26 0.19 3.70
N ASP A 31 0.38 -0.84 4.25
CA ASP A 31 1.85 -0.97 4.26
C ASP A 31 2.42 -1.04 2.84
N GLY A 32 1.80 -1.84 1.97
CA GLY A 32 2.16 -1.91 0.56
C GLY A 32 1.92 -0.59 -0.16
N TYR A 33 0.78 0.05 0.07
CA TYR A 33 0.42 1.32 -0.54
C TYR A 33 1.37 2.46 -0.13
N VAL A 34 1.66 2.61 1.16
CA VAL A 34 2.64 3.58 1.67
C VAL A 34 4.02 3.31 1.09
N THR A 35 4.42 2.04 1.00
CA THR A 35 5.69 1.66 0.37
C THR A 35 5.74 2.10 -1.10
N GLY A 36 4.68 1.87 -1.87
CA GLY A 36 4.57 2.32 -3.25
C GLY A 36 4.57 3.85 -3.40
N VAL A 37 3.87 4.57 -2.51
CA VAL A 37 3.86 6.05 -2.47
C VAL A 37 5.27 6.58 -2.25
N LEU A 38 6.01 6.02 -1.30
CA LEU A 38 7.37 6.43 -0.96
C LEU A 38 8.42 6.01 -2.01
N ALA A 39 8.18 4.89 -2.70
CA ALA A 39 9.05 4.41 -3.78
C ALA A 39 8.83 5.15 -5.10
N CYS A 40 7.72 5.90 -5.23
CA CYS A 40 7.39 6.63 -6.45
C CYS A 40 8.49 7.63 -6.83
N PRO A 41 8.95 7.66 -8.11
CA PRO A 41 9.94 8.63 -8.57
C PRO A 41 9.48 10.09 -8.45
N GLU A 42 8.17 10.31 -8.46
CA GLU A 42 7.55 11.62 -8.29
C GLU A 42 6.80 11.70 -6.97
N MET A 43 6.94 12.84 -6.28
CA MET A 43 6.27 13.06 -5.00
C MET A 43 4.74 13.07 -5.17
N ILE A 44 4.07 12.31 -4.31
CA ILE A 44 2.61 12.27 -4.22
C ILE A 44 2.21 12.95 -2.90
N PRO A 45 1.47 14.07 -2.93
CA PRO A 45 1.12 14.79 -1.71
C PRO A 45 0.08 14.01 -0.88
N PRO A 46 0.07 14.14 0.46
CA PRO A 46 -0.93 13.49 1.32
C PRO A 46 -2.37 13.78 0.94
N SER A 47 -2.66 14.97 0.39
CA SER A 47 -4.01 15.31 -0.09
C SER A 47 -4.51 14.43 -1.23
N GLU A 48 -3.61 13.75 -1.96
CA GLU A 48 -3.96 12.84 -3.04
C GLU A 48 -3.99 11.38 -2.58
N TRP A 49 -2.99 10.93 -1.81
CA TRP A 49 -2.91 9.51 -1.45
C TRP A 49 -3.71 9.14 -0.21
N LEU A 50 -3.86 10.04 0.77
CA LEU A 50 -4.48 9.72 2.06
C LEU A 50 -5.98 9.39 1.94
N PRO A 51 -6.79 10.06 1.10
CA PRO A 51 -8.19 9.69 0.92
C PRO A 51 -8.39 8.22 0.49
N GLU A 52 -7.50 7.69 -0.36
CA GLU A 52 -7.58 6.30 -0.86
C GLU A 52 -7.50 5.24 0.24
N VAL A 53 -6.89 5.58 1.39
CA VAL A 53 -6.79 4.69 2.57
C VAL A 53 -8.17 4.41 3.15
N TRP A 54 -9.07 5.37 3.05
CA TRP A 54 -10.40 5.31 3.65
C TRP A 54 -11.39 4.47 2.84
N GLY A 55 -11.04 4.15 1.60
CA GLY A 55 -11.88 3.39 0.68
C GLY A 55 -12.29 4.17 -0.56
N GLU A 56 -13.21 3.60 -1.36
CA GLU A 56 -13.52 4.07 -2.72
C GLU A 56 -14.04 5.51 -2.80
N THR A 57 -14.76 5.97 -1.79
CA THR A 57 -15.30 7.34 -1.77
C THR A 57 -14.27 8.39 -1.36
N GLY A 58 -13.15 7.97 -0.76
CA GLY A 58 -12.18 8.86 -0.14
C GLY A 58 -12.68 9.53 1.15
N ASP A 59 -13.89 9.19 1.62
CA ASP A 59 -14.49 9.72 2.84
C ASP A 59 -14.49 8.65 3.93
N ALA A 60 -13.69 8.87 4.97
CA ALA A 60 -13.58 7.95 6.11
C ALA A 60 -14.84 7.87 6.97
N GLN A 61 -15.76 8.85 6.86
CA GLN A 61 -17.00 8.89 7.65
C GLN A 61 -16.72 8.73 9.16
N PHE A 62 -15.68 9.40 9.65
CA PHE A 62 -15.27 9.31 11.06
C PHE A 62 -16.44 9.72 11.99
N PRO A 63 -16.65 8.99 13.10
CA PRO A 63 -17.76 9.26 14.01
C PRO A 63 -17.62 10.62 14.71
N ASP A 64 -16.39 11.07 14.97
CA ASP A 64 -16.07 12.37 15.52
C ASP A 64 -14.64 12.82 15.16
N GLN A 65 -14.33 14.06 15.52
CA GLN A 65 -13.02 14.68 15.28
C GLN A 65 -11.87 13.92 15.96
N LYS A 66 -12.12 13.31 17.12
CA LYS A 66 -11.09 12.61 17.88
C LYS A 66 -10.72 11.30 17.18
N ALA A 67 -11.70 10.54 16.69
CA ALA A 67 -11.47 9.35 15.89
C ALA A 67 -10.72 9.68 14.59
N ALA A 68 -11.05 10.81 13.96
CA ALA A 68 -10.34 11.30 12.78
C ALA A 68 -8.86 11.59 13.08
N GLU A 69 -8.58 12.39 14.12
CA GLU A 69 -7.22 12.74 14.53
C GLU A 69 -6.39 11.52 14.92
N GLU A 70 -6.98 10.58 15.66
CA GLU A 70 -6.30 9.35 16.08
C GLU A 70 -5.97 8.45 14.90
N THR A 71 -6.91 8.26 13.97
CA THR A 71 -6.73 7.38 12.81
C THR A 71 -5.74 7.97 11.81
N ILE A 72 -5.92 9.25 11.43
CA ILE A 72 -4.99 9.95 10.54
C ILE A 72 -3.59 10.00 11.16
N GLY A 73 -3.50 10.26 12.47
CA GLY A 73 -2.23 10.25 13.20
C GLY A 73 -1.52 8.91 13.12
N ALA A 74 -2.25 7.80 13.29
CA ALA A 74 -1.68 6.45 13.22
C ALA A 74 -1.20 6.09 11.80
N VAL A 75 -1.97 6.46 10.76
CA VAL A 75 -1.57 6.28 9.35
C VAL A 75 -0.31 7.08 9.03
N MET A 76 -0.23 8.34 9.47
CA MET A 76 0.96 9.17 9.26
C MET A 76 2.16 8.70 10.08
N GLU A 77 1.94 8.13 11.28
CA GLU A 77 3.01 7.50 12.06
C GLU A 77 3.59 6.28 11.31
N HIS A 78 2.72 5.47 10.70
CA HIS A 78 3.14 4.34 9.87
C HIS A 78 3.91 4.80 8.63
N TYR A 79 3.39 5.79 7.89
CA TYR A 79 4.11 6.43 6.77
C TYR A 79 5.54 6.84 7.15
N ASN A 80 5.70 7.53 8.27
CA ASN A 80 7.02 7.98 8.74
C ASN A 80 7.92 6.81 9.16
N SER A 81 7.36 5.73 9.68
CA SER A 81 8.11 4.51 10.01
C SER A 81 8.70 3.88 8.76
N VAL A 82 7.87 3.66 7.73
CA VAL A 82 8.29 3.08 6.44
C VAL A 82 9.35 3.97 5.77
N ALA A 83 9.11 5.28 5.70
CA ALA A 83 10.07 6.25 5.15
C ALA A 83 11.43 6.19 5.86
N GLY A 84 11.40 6.09 7.19
CA GLY A 84 12.60 5.93 7.99
C GLY A 84 13.35 4.63 7.68
N THR A 85 12.64 3.52 7.49
CA THR A 85 13.23 2.22 7.12
C THR A 85 13.87 2.27 5.73
N MET A 86 13.16 2.79 4.73
CA MET A 86 13.67 2.96 3.36
C MET A 86 14.90 3.86 3.27
N THR A 87 15.02 4.85 4.16
CA THR A 87 16.19 5.73 4.23
C THR A 87 17.42 5.02 4.82
N ARG A 88 17.22 4.07 5.74
CA ARG A 88 18.29 3.37 6.46
C ARG A 88 18.72 2.05 5.83
N SER A 89 17.85 1.44 5.02
CA SER A 89 18.01 0.09 4.52
C SER A 89 17.45 -0.01 3.11
N LEU A 90 18.14 -0.77 2.26
CA LEU A 90 17.62 -1.20 0.95
C LEU A 90 16.62 -2.35 1.07
N TRP A 91 16.51 -2.94 2.27
CA TRP A 91 15.56 -4.00 2.59
C TRP A 91 14.34 -3.42 3.30
N ILE A 92 13.17 -3.66 2.73
CA ILE A 92 11.85 -3.42 3.33
C ILE A 92 11.30 -4.80 3.71
N GLU A 93 10.76 -4.91 4.91
CA GLU A 93 10.08 -6.11 5.38
C GLU A 93 8.57 -5.85 5.28
N PRO A 94 7.87 -6.44 4.30
CA PRO A 94 6.43 -6.27 4.14
C PRO A 94 5.65 -6.73 5.37
N ILE A 95 4.61 -5.99 5.73
CA ILE A 95 3.64 -6.45 6.72
C ILE A 95 2.57 -7.26 5.99
N TYR A 96 2.63 -8.58 6.11
CA TYR A 96 1.61 -9.48 5.57
C TYR A 96 0.54 -9.78 6.61
N GLU A 97 -0.68 -9.97 6.12
CA GLU A 97 -1.74 -10.60 6.90
C GLU A 97 -1.55 -12.12 6.95
N VAL A 98 -2.12 -12.73 7.97
CA VAL A 98 -2.15 -14.17 8.14
C VAL A 98 -3.59 -14.60 8.29
N ASP A 99 -4.02 -15.56 7.48
CA ASP A 99 -5.37 -16.12 7.61
C ASP A 99 -5.48 -16.85 8.97
N PRO A 100 -6.44 -16.45 9.83
CA PRO A 100 -6.51 -16.97 11.19
C PRO A 100 -6.96 -18.43 11.27
N ASN A 101 -7.50 -19.00 10.19
CA ASN A 101 -7.99 -20.38 10.14
C ASN A 101 -6.95 -21.36 9.62
N SER A 102 -6.10 -20.91 8.70
CA SER A 102 -5.16 -21.74 7.94
C SER A 102 -3.68 -21.44 8.25
N ASP A 103 -3.38 -20.32 8.92
CA ASP A 103 -2.02 -19.82 9.16
C ASP A 103 -1.26 -19.49 7.86
N GLU A 104 -1.99 -19.31 6.76
CA GLU A 104 -1.44 -18.94 5.46
C GLU A 104 -1.09 -17.45 5.44
N THR A 105 0.10 -17.12 4.96
CA THR A 105 0.52 -15.73 4.69
C THR A 105 -0.20 -15.19 3.45
N LEU A 106 -0.92 -14.09 3.62
CA LEU A 106 -1.63 -13.38 2.57
C LEU A 106 -0.75 -12.24 2.05
N TRP A 107 -0.17 -12.44 0.87
CA TRP A 107 0.71 -11.46 0.21
C TRP A 107 -0.06 -10.50 -0.69
N GLU A 108 -1.27 -10.90 -1.09
CA GLU A 108 -2.13 -10.22 -2.05
C GLU A 108 -2.52 -8.81 -1.61
N PRO A 109 -2.95 -8.56 -0.34
CA PRO A 109 -3.31 -7.21 0.09
C PRO A 109 -2.14 -6.23 -0.05
N TRP A 110 -0.93 -6.66 0.33
CA TRP A 110 0.27 -5.84 0.22
C TRP A 110 0.57 -5.46 -1.25
N VAL A 111 0.51 -6.44 -2.16
CA VAL A 111 0.75 -6.20 -3.59
C VAL A 111 -0.33 -5.28 -4.18
N ASP A 112 -1.59 -5.46 -3.79
CA ASP A 112 -2.67 -4.59 -4.26
C ASP A 112 -2.46 -3.15 -3.78
N GLY A 113 -2.12 -2.96 -2.51
CA GLY A 113 -1.73 -1.65 -1.98
C GLY A 113 -0.60 -1.01 -2.78
N PHE A 114 0.53 -1.71 -2.97
CA PHE A 114 1.68 -1.16 -3.71
C PHE A 114 1.29 -0.72 -5.11
N THR A 115 0.55 -1.55 -5.83
CA THR A 115 0.14 -1.27 -7.21
C THR A 115 -0.95 -0.19 -7.31
N ARG A 116 -1.84 -0.05 -6.30
CA ARG A 116 -2.74 1.10 -6.18
C ARG A 116 -1.95 2.41 -6.09
N ALA A 117 -0.84 2.45 -5.35
CA ALA A 117 0.02 3.63 -5.30
C ALA A 117 0.65 3.94 -6.66
N MET A 118 1.03 2.91 -7.43
CA MET A 118 1.57 3.10 -8.78
C MET A 118 0.57 3.79 -9.71
N ARG A 119 -0.73 3.49 -9.57
CA ARG A 119 -1.81 4.08 -10.37
C ARG A 119 -2.00 5.58 -10.15
N LEU A 120 -1.46 6.15 -9.07
CA LEU A 120 -1.50 7.60 -8.85
C LEU A 120 -0.54 8.37 -9.76
N ARG A 121 0.51 7.72 -10.27
CA ARG A 121 1.54 8.32 -11.13
C ARG A 121 1.96 7.37 -12.26
N PRO A 122 1.02 6.92 -13.11
CA PRO A 122 1.30 5.88 -14.10
C PRO A 122 2.46 6.27 -15.04
N GLU A 123 2.49 7.53 -15.49
CA GLU A 123 3.55 8.04 -16.37
C GLU A 123 4.94 8.01 -15.71
N ALA A 124 5.04 8.28 -14.41
CA ALA A 124 6.32 8.24 -13.69
C ALA A 124 6.89 6.81 -13.63
N TRP A 125 6.02 5.83 -13.40
CA TRP A 125 6.39 4.41 -13.37
C TRP A 125 6.68 3.84 -14.76
N GLU A 126 5.94 4.25 -15.79
CA GLU A 126 6.23 3.92 -17.20
C GLU A 126 7.60 4.46 -17.63
N ASN A 127 7.89 5.73 -17.32
CA ASN A 127 9.21 6.32 -17.59
C ASN A 127 10.33 5.59 -16.85
N LEU A 128 10.11 5.18 -15.59
CA LEU A 128 11.08 4.38 -14.85
C LEU A 128 11.31 3.02 -15.52
N LEU A 129 10.24 2.32 -15.92
CA LEU A 129 10.34 1.04 -16.63
C LEU A 129 11.18 1.16 -17.90
N ASP A 130 10.99 2.21 -18.68
CA ASP A 130 11.72 2.43 -19.93
C ASP A 130 13.22 2.63 -19.70
N LEU A 131 13.58 3.36 -18.64
CA LEU A 131 14.96 3.70 -18.29
C LEU A 131 15.65 2.65 -17.41
N ALA A 132 14.90 1.75 -16.78
CA ALA A 132 15.41 0.74 -15.87
C ALA A 132 16.34 -0.26 -16.57
N ASP A 133 17.37 -0.71 -15.83
CA ASP A 133 18.14 -1.89 -16.24
C ASP A 133 17.28 -3.15 -16.25
N GLY A 134 17.84 -4.25 -16.78
CA GLY A 134 17.09 -5.50 -16.94
C GLY A 134 16.59 -6.09 -15.62
N GLU A 135 17.34 -5.93 -14.53
CA GLU A 135 17.00 -6.49 -13.21
C GLU A 135 15.86 -5.71 -12.54
N THR A 136 15.97 -4.38 -12.54
CA THR A 136 14.94 -3.48 -12.02
C THR A 136 13.64 -3.65 -12.81
N ARG A 137 13.74 -3.70 -14.15
CA ARG A 137 12.58 -3.91 -15.02
C ARG A 137 11.91 -5.25 -14.76
N ALA A 138 12.67 -6.35 -14.63
CA ALA A 138 12.12 -7.66 -14.33
C ALA A 138 11.40 -7.69 -12.97
N THR A 139 11.96 -7.03 -11.96
CA THR A 139 11.35 -6.93 -10.62
C THR A 139 10.02 -6.19 -10.66
N MET A 140 9.97 -5.06 -11.38
CA MET A 140 8.74 -4.30 -11.56
C MET A 140 7.67 -5.10 -12.32
N ILE A 141 8.05 -5.79 -13.40
CA ILE A 141 7.14 -6.64 -14.17
C ILE A 141 6.61 -7.79 -13.29
N PHE A 142 7.46 -8.42 -12.50
CA PHE A 142 7.05 -9.48 -11.58
C PHE A 142 6.02 -8.97 -10.57
N MET A 143 6.24 -7.80 -9.97
CA MET A 143 5.30 -7.20 -9.02
C MET A 143 3.95 -6.86 -9.67
N MET A 144 3.96 -6.35 -10.90
CA MET A 144 2.72 -6.12 -11.66
C MET A 144 2.00 -7.43 -12.01
N ALA A 145 2.74 -8.48 -12.38
CA ALA A 145 2.15 -9.78 -12.70
C ALA A 145 1.49 -10.45 -11.49
N LEU A 146 2.02 -10.25 -10.28
CA LEU A 146 1.39 -10.72 -9.04
C LEU A 146 0.00 -10.12 -8.84
N GLN A 147 -0.19 -8.84 -9.16
CA GLN A 147 -1.52 -8.22 -9.12
C GLN A 147 -2.48 -8.84 -10.14
N ASP A 148 -2.03 -9.09 -11.37
CA ASP A 148 -2.86 -9.70 -12.41
C ASP A 148 -3.31 -11.13 -12.04
N ILE A 149 -2.47 -11.88 -11.32
CA ILE A 149 -2.82 -13.20 -10.79
C ILE A 149 -3.96 -13.09 -9.76
N TYR A 150 -3.87 -12.09 -8.88
CA TYR A 150 -4.88 -11.86 -7.83
C TYR A 150 -6.18 -11.26 -8.39
N THR A 151 -6.08 -10.36 -9.38
CA THR A 151 -7.20 -9.63 -9.99
C THR A 151 -7.34 -9.95 -11.49
N PRO A 152 -7.86 -11.13 -11.87
CA PRO A 152 -7.84 -11.62 -13.25
C PRO A 152 -8.70 -10.81 -14.26
N HIS A 153 -9.34 -9.71 -13.84
CA HIS A 153 -10.22 -8.90 -14.67
C HIS A 153 -9.61 -7.56 -15.12
N PHE A 154 -8.38 -7.21 -14.70
CA PHE A 154 -7.70 -5.97 -15.09
C PHE A 154 -6.24 -6.25 -15.50
N PRO A 155 -5.97 -6.66 -16.76
CA PRO A 155 -4.60 -6.89 -17.20
C PRO A 155 -3.78 -5.59 -17.15
N SER A 156 -2.63 -5.63 -16.50
CA SER A 156 -1.67 -4.52 -16.52
C SER A 156 -1.22 -4.22 -17.95
N LYS A 157 -1.24 -2.94 -18.35
CA LYS A 157 -0.76 -2.50 -19.68
C LYS A 157 0.69 -2.92 -19.94
N ALA A 158 1.50 -3.12 -18.90
CA ALA A 158 2.88 -3.56 -19.02
C ALA A 158 3.01 -4.97 -19.62
N LEU A 159 2.06 -5.88 -19.34
CA LEU A 159 2.07 -7.23 -19.90
C LEU A 159 1.63 -7.25 -21.38
N ILE A 160 0.78 -6.31 -21.80
CA ILE A 160 0.34 -6.18 -23.20
C ILE A 160 1.46 -5.65 -24.10
N SER A 161 2.39 -4.85 -23.55
CA SER A 161 3.52 -4.28 -24.31
C SER A 161 4.68 -5.28 -24.52
N LEU A 162 4.67 -6.40 -23.79
CA LEU A 162 5.74 -7.43 -23.82
C LEU A 162 5.38 -8.65 -24.68
N SER A 163 4.19 -8.68 -25.28
CA SER A 163 3.71 -9.73 -26.20
C SER A 163 3.70 -9.24 -27.66
#